data_AF-A0A3N5XDZ5-F1
#
_entry.id   AF-A0A3N5XDZ5-F1
#
_cell.length_a   1.000
_cell.length_b   1.000
_cell.length_c   1.000
_cell.angle_alpha   90.00
_cell.angle_beta   90.00
_cell.angle_gamma   90.00
#
_symmetry.space_group_name_H-M   'P 1'
#
loop_
_entity.id
_entity.type
_entity.pdbx_description
1 polymer ?
#
loop_
_entity_poly.entity_id
_entity_poly.type
_entity_poly.pdbx_seq_one_letter_code
_entity_poly.pdbx_strand_id
1 'polypeptide(L)'
;GVSVEVVDVRTVSPLDEETIGQSARKTGRVVVAAEACRSYGPTGEWGMVVMEQAFEYLKAPIVRVTGRFSPIPFADSIEKGVWPETEDVYKAIRQVMAY
;
A
#
# COMPACT_ATOMS: atom_id res chain seq x y z
N GLY A 1 -8.24 11.65 16.19
CA GLY A 1 -7.88 10.34 15.59
C GLY A 1 -7.61 10.50 14.11
N VAL A 2 -7.08 9.48 13.44
CA VAL A 2 -6.90 9.47 11.97
C VAL A 2 -8.09 8.72 11.36
N SER A 3 -8.80 9.37 10.44
CA SER A 3 -9.83 8.72 9.62
C SER A 3 -9.17 8.15 8.37
N VAL A 4 -9.41 6.88 8.07
CA VAL A 4 -8.80 6.17 6.94
C VAL A 4 -9.91 5.65 6.03
N GLU A 5 -9.77 5.90 4.73
CA GLU A 5 -10.58 5.25 3.71
C GLU A 5 -9.85 4.00 3.23
N VAL A 6 -10.49 2.84 3.32
CA VAL A 6 -9.89 1.56 2.92
C VAL A 6 -10.49 1.15 1.58
N VAL A 7 -9.64 1.05 0.57
CA VAL A 7 -10.00 0.55 -0.76
C VAL A 7 -9.48 -0.87 -0.89
N ASP A 8 -10.40 -1.83 -1.00
CA ASP A 8 -10.08 -3.21 -1.39
C ASP A 8 -10.04 -3.27 -2.92
N VAL A 9 -8.87 -3.60 -3.47
CA VAL A 9 -8.64 -3.62 -4.92
C VAL A 9 -9.47 -4.67 -5.65
N ARG A 10 -9.78 -5.81 -5.00
CA ARG A 10 -10.47 -7.00 -5.54
C ARG A 10 -9.90 -7.61 -6.83
N THR A 11 -9.83 -6.85 -7.91
CA THR A 11 -9.32 -7.24 -9.22
C THR A 11 -7.97 -6.57 -9.46
N VAL A 12 -6.92 -7.37 -9.63
CA VAL A 12 -5.56 -6.85 -9.91
C VAL A 12 -5.40 -6.45 -11.37
N SER A 13 -6.10 -7.11 -12.29
CA SER A 13 -6.06 -6.84 -13.73
C SER A 13 -7.38 -7.24 -14.40
N PRO A 14 -8.13 -6.29 -15.01
CA PRO A 14 -7.88 -4.84 -15.01
C PRO A 14 -8.12 -4.22 -13.62
N LEU A 15 -7.28 -3.26 -13.23
CA LEU A 15 -7.41 -2.56 -11.95
C LEU A 15 -8.50 -1.49 -12.02
N ASP A 16 -9.24 -1.29 -10.94
CA ASP A 16 -10.17 -0.16 -10.80
C ASP A 16 -9.40 1.14 -10.48
N GLU A 17 -8.77 1.70 -11.52
CA GLU A 17 -7.97 2.92 -11.43
C GLU A 17 -8.79 4.16 -11.06
N GLU A 18 -10.07 4.19 -11.45
CA GLU A 18 -10.96 5.30 -11.17
C GLU A 18 -11.20 5.44 -9.67
N THR A 19 -11.61 4.35 -9.00
CA THR A 19 -11.84 4.35 -7.55
C THR A 19 -10.56 4.72 -6.78
N ILE A 20 -9.42 4.14 -7.17
CA ILE A 20 -8.12 4.44 -6.55
C ILE A 20 -7.76 5.93 -6.71
N GLY A 21 -7.89 6.46 -7.92
CA GLY A 21 -7.59 7.86 -8.22
C GLY A 21 -8.51 8.82 -7.48
N GLN A 22 -9.81 8.55 -7.41
CA GLN A 22 -10.78 9.39 -6.67
C GLN A 22 -10.46 9.42 -5.17
N SER A 23 -10.20 8.26 -4.56
CA SER A 23 -9.83 8.16 -3.15
C SER A 23 -8.52 8.89 -2.83
N ALA A 24 -7.51 8.73 -3.71
CA ALA A 24 -6.23 9.40 -3.58
C ALA A 24 -6.35 10.93 -3.68
N ARG A 25 -7.12 11.47 -4.64
CA ARG A 25 -7.35 12.92 -4.78
C ARG A 25 -8.09 13.50 -3.57
N LYS A 26 -9.06 12.75 -3.02
CA LYS A 26 -9.84 13.16 -1.85
C LYS A 26 -8.99 13.27 -0.58
N THR A 27 -8.11 12.28 -0.36
CA THR A 27 -7.34 12.17 0.90
C THR A 27 -5.98 12.86 0.81
N GLY A 28 -5.34 12.80 -0.36
CA GLY A 28 -4.00 13.32 -0.64
C GLY A 28 -2.86 12.54 0.02
N ARG A 29 -3.14 11.39 0.66
CA ARG A 29 -2.13 10.58 1.36
C ARG A 29 -2.47 9.11 1.17
N VAL A 30 -1.52 8.34 0.65
CA VAL A 30 -1.79 6.95 0.23
C VAL A 30 -0.76 5.99 0.81
N VAL A 31 -1.28 4.90 1.38
CA VAL A 31 -0.52 3.70 1.74
C VAL A 31 -1.09 2.55 0.93
N VAL A 32 -0.23 1.83 0.20
CA VAL A 32 -0.60 0.58 -0.49
C VAL A 32 -0.02 -0.61 0.26
N ALA A 33 -0.80 -1.68 0.43
CA ALA A 33 -0.41 -2.84 1.20
C ALA A 33 -0.69 -4.15 0.44
N ALA A 34 0.28 -5.05 0.38
CA ALA A 34 0.11 -6.40 -0.17
C ALA A 34 1.10 -7.38 0.47
N GLU A 35 0.78 -8.67 0.52
CA GLU A 35 1.68 -9.70 1.06
C GLU A 35 2.89 -9.99 0.16
N ALA A 36 2.76 -9.72 -1.14
CA ALA A 36 3.83 -9.94 -2.11
C ALA A 36 5.07 -9.08 -1.81
N CYS A 37 6.21 -9.51 -2.36
CA CYS A 37 7.47 -8.76 -2.28
C CYS A 37 7.34 -7.34 -2.87
N ARG A 38 8.15 -6.42 -2.33
CA ARG A 38 8.17 -5.03 -2.79
C ARG A 38 8.50 -4.86 -4.27
N SER A 39 9.54 -5.55 -4.73
CA SER A 39 10.02 -5.48 -6.10
C SER A 39 9.16 -6.39 -6.98
N TYR A 40 8.70 -5.87 -8.11
CA TYR A 40 7.88 -6.60 -9.09
C TYR A 40 6.55 -7.15 -8.53
N GLY A 41 6.13 -6.69 -7.34
CA GLY A 41 4.80 -6.96 -6.79
C GLY A 41 3.75 -5.93 -7.23
N PRO A 42 2.47 -6.17 -6.93
CA PRO A 42 1.35 -5.35 -7.41
C PRO A 42 1.36 -3.93 -6.86
N THR A 43 1.97 -3.71 -5.69
CA THR A 43 2.07 -2.37 -5.09
C THR A 43 2.91 -1.39 -5.91
N GLY A 44 3.74 -1.88 -6.84
CA GLY A 44 4.43 -1.02 -7.82
C GLY A 44 3.42 -0.38 -8.78
N GLU A 45 2.55 -1.20 -9.37
CA GLU A 45 1.52 -0.77 -10.31
C GLU A 45 0.48 0.14 -9.64
N TRP A 46 -0.03 -0.27 -8.47
CA TRP A 46 -1.01 0.55 -7.74
C TRP A 46 -0.45 1.92 -7.36
N GLY A 47 0.82 1.98 -6.97
CA GLY A 47 1.50 3.24 -6.70
C GLY A 47 1.63 4.11 -7.95
N MET A 48 1.91 3.50 -9.11
CA MET A 48 2.01 4.24 -10.37
C MET A 48 0.66 4.80 -10.82
N VAL A 49 -0.42 4.01 -10.72
CA VAL A 49 -1.79 4.47 -10.98
C VAL A 49 -2.14 5.67 -10.10
N VAL A 50 -1.81 5.63 -8.81
CA VAL A 50 -2.02 6.79 -7.91
C VAL A 50 -1.22 8.01 -8.38
N MET A 51 0.03 7.82 -8.83
CA MET A 51 0.83 8.91 -9.37
C MET A 51 0.20 9.49 -10.63
N GLU A 52 -0.18 8.68 -11.61
CA GLU A 52 -0.79 9.13 -12.86
C GLU A 52 -2.12 9.84 -12.65
N GLN A 53 -2.95 9.32 -11.72
CA GLN A 53 -4.27 9.87 -11.46
C GLN A 53 -4.24 11.08 -10.52
N ALA A 54 -3.36 11.10 -9.51
CA ALA A 54 -3.50 12.00 -8.37
C ALA A 54 -2.23 12.76 -7.96
N PHE A 55 -1.15 12.77 -8.76
CA PHE A 55 0.13 13.38 -8.38
C PHE A 55 0.02 14.78 -7.75
N GLU A 56 -0.72 15.70 -8.38
CA GLU A 56 -0.86 17.09 -7.91
C GLU A 56 -1.61 17.21 -6.57
N TYR A 57 -2.34 16.17 -6.17
CA TYR A 57 -3.12 16.12 -4.94
C TYR A 57 -2.35 15.46 -3.79
N LEU A 58 -1.22 14.82 -4.08
CA LEU A 58 -0.42 14.12 -3.07
C LEU A 58 0.29 15.11 -2.14
N LYS A 59 0.00 14.98 -0.86
CA LYS A 59 0.58 15.76 0.25
C LYS A 59 1.79 15.06 0.89
N ALA A 60 2.05 13.80 0.53
CA ALA A 60 3.12 12.95 1.04
C ALA A 60 3.50 11.92 -0.02
N PRO A 61 4.73 11.36 0.03
CA PRO A 61 5.10 10.21 -0.79
C PRO A 61 4.21 8.99 -0.50
N ILE A 62 3.91 8.21 -1.54
CA ILE A 62 3.19 6.94 -1.41
C ILE A 62 4.08 5.96 -0.65
N VAL A 63 3.57 5.40 0.45
CA VAL A 63 4.28 4.37 1.22
C VAL A 63 3.73 2.99 0.85
N ARG A 64 4.63 2.02 0.67
CA ARG A 64 4.27 0.64 0.32
C ARG A 64 4.63 -0.31 1.47
N VAL A 65 3.62 -0.98 2.00
CA VAL A 65 3.74 -2.05 3.01
C VAL A 65 3.70 -3.39 2.27
N THR A 66 4.76 -4.17 2.39
CA THR A 66 4.96 -5.37 1.56
C THR A 66 5.61 -6.48 2.36
N GLY A 67 5.44 -7.72 1.92
CA GLY A 67 6.19 -8.85 2.48
C GLY A 67 7.69 -8.67 2.35
N ARG A 68 8.43 -9.30 3.26
CA ARG A 68 9.89 -9.29 3.27
C ARG A 68 10.41 -9.98 2.01
N PHE A 69 11.51 -9.46 1.45
CA PHE A 69 12.18 -10.08 0.31
C PHE A 69 12.95 -11.33 0.75
N SER A 70 12.26 -12.46 0.80
CA SER A 70 12.76 -13.77 1.23
C SER A 70 11.88 -14.88 0.65
N PRO A 71 12.40 -16.09 0.42
CA PRO A 71 11.57 -17.29 0.30
C PRO A 71 10.70 -17.46 1.54
N ILE A 72 9.51 -18.05 1.36
CA ILE A 72 8.60 -18.38 2.47
C ILE A 72 9.17 -19.60 3.22
N PRO A 73 9.50 -19.49 4.51
CA PRO A 73 10.00 -20.60 5.31
C PRO A 73 8.86 -21.51 5.75
N PHE A 74 9.15 -22.79 5.98
CA PHE A 74 8.15 -23.77 6.42
C PHE A 74 7.76 -23.63 7.91
N ALA A 75 8.69 -23.19 8.76
CA ALA A 75 8.42 -23.10 10.19
C ALA A 75 7.63 -21.82 10.52
N ASP A 76 6.43 -21.97 11.10
CA ASP A 76 5.53 -20.88 11.49
C ASP A 76 6.22 -19.78 12.31
N SER A 77 7.17 -20.17 13.18
CA SER A 77 7.91 -19.22 14.02
C SER A 77 8.74 -18.22 13.21
N ILE A 78 9.16 -18.60 12.01
CA ILE A 78 9.97 -17.78 11.10
C ILE A 78 9.07 -17.15 10.03
N GLU A 79 8.05 -17.88 9.56
CA GLU A 79 7.13 -17.43 8.51
C GLU A 79 6.40 -16.13 8.88
N LYS A 80 6.00 -15.99 10.15
CA LYS A 80 5.37 -14.76 10.66
C LYS A 80 6.21 -13.50 10.41
N GLY A 81 7.53 -13.62 10.38
CA GLY A 81 8.43 -12.50 10.11
C GLY A 81 8.57 -12.13 8.61
N VAL A 82 7.84 -12.82 7.73
CA VAL A 82 7.84 -12.55 6.28
C VAL A 82 6.62 -11.72 5.87
N TRP A 83 5.46 -11.98 6.47
CA TRP A 83 4.21 -11.30 6.16
C TRP A 83 4.15 -9.90 6.79
N PRO A 84 3.57 -8.90 6.11
CA PRO A 84 3.31 -7.61 6.74
C PRO A 84 2.23 -7.74 7.82
N GLU A 85 2.43 -7.10 8.96
CA GLU A 85 1.47 -7.12 10.06
C GLU A 85 0.71 -5.80 10.20
N THR A 86 -0.35 -5.81 11.01
CA THR A 86 -1.16 -4.62 11.29
C THR A 86 -0.32 -3.42 11.77
N GLU A 87 0.73 -3.68 12.56
CA GLU A 87 1.61 -2.64 13.07
C GLU A 87 2.43 -1.96 11.96
N ASP A 88 2.78 -2.67 10.88
CA ASP A 88 3.48 -2.10 9.73
C ASP A 88 2.57 -1.11 8.98
N VAL A 89 1.29 -1.43 8.86
CA VAL A 89 0.27 -0.52 8.29
C VAL A 89 0.09 0.71 9.17
N TYR A 90 0.01 0.54 10.50
CA TYR A 90 -0.09 1.69 11.42
C TYR A 90 1.13 2.61 11.33
N LYS A 91 2.34 2.06 11.27
CA LYS A 91 3.58 2.83 11.08
C LYS A 91 3.57 3.59 9.77
N ALA A 92 3.16 2.96 8.67
CA ALA A 92 3.06 3.61 7.37
C ALA A 92 2.04 4.75 7.37
N ILE A 93 0.87 4.56 7.99
CA ILE A 93 -0.15 5.62 8.13
C ILE A 93 0.41 6.80 8.94
N ARG A 94 1.07 6.54 10.07
CA ARG A 94 1.69 7.60 10.87
C ARG A 94 2.78 8.34 10.10
N GLN A 95 3.58 7.61 9.31
CA GLN A 95 4.63 8.20 8.47
C GLN A 95 4.05 9.20 7.45
N VAL A 96 3.01 8.82 6.70
CA VAL A 96 2.42 9.74 5.70
C VAL A 96 1.69 10.92 6.35
N MET A 97 1.17 10.75 7.57
CA MET A 97 0.51 11.83 8.32
C MET A 97 1.48 12.84 8.91
N ALA A 98 2.73 12.45 9.15
CA ALA A 98 3.77 13.29 9.74
C ALA A 98 4.59 14.10 8.71
N TYR A 99 4.35 13.89 7.41
CA TYR A 99 4.98 14.63 6.30
C TYR A 99 4.26 15.95 6.03
#